data_AF-A0A2J7YVP3-F1
#
_entry.id   AF-A0A2J7YVP3-F1
#
_cell.length_a   1.000
_cell.length_b   1.000
_cell.length_c   1.000
_cell.angle_alpha   90.00
_cell.angle_beta   90.00
_cell.angle_gamma   90.00
#
_symmetry.space_group_name_H-M   'P 1'
#
loop_
_entity.id
_entity.type
_entity.pdbx_description
1 polymer ?
#
loop_
_entity_poly.entity_id
_entity_poly.type
_entity_poly.pdbx_seq_one_letter_code
_entity_poly.pdbx_strand_id
1 'polypeptide(L)'
;MTIRGAFEELGEDEREALRTAVDSAQVAFTEAGTFTCDRSLSAFTFRCQVPAGPDDGEPEATERAAAALVAHGYPHRILRVGVTDMRHIKIRRKGRRA
;
A
#
# COMPACT_ATOMS: atom_id res chain seq x y z
N MET A 1 3.97 -0.85 4.67
CA MET A 1 2.97 0.24 4.80
C MET A 1 1.75 -0.07 3.95
N THR A 2 0.56 0.34 4.39
CA THR A 2 -0.69 0.24 3.61
C THR A 2 -1.40 1.58 3.48
N ILE A 3 -1.94 1.87 2.30
CA ILE A 3 -2.81 3.01 2.04
C ILE A 3 -4.14 2.46 1.55
N ARG A 4 -5.24 2.80 2.22
CA ARG A 4 -6.59 2.46 1.79
C ARG A 4 -7.24 3.71 1.21
N GLY A 5 -7.77 3.59 0.00
CA GLY A 5 -8.42 4.67 -0.71
C GLY A 5 -9.64 4.20 -1.48
N ALA A 6 -10.33 5.16 -2.08
CA ALA A 6 -11.37 4.93 -3.07
C ALA A 6 -10.91 5.53 -4.41
N PHE A 7 -11.20 4.83 -5.50
CA PHE A 7 -11.02 5.41 -6.81
C PHE A 7 -12.10 6.47 -7.06
N GLU A 8 -11.74 7.57 -7.71
CA GLU A 8 -12.69 8.61 -8.09
C GLU A 8 -13.27 8.31 -9.48
N GLU A 9 -13.61 9.33 -10.27
CA GLU A 9 -14.09 9.20 -11.64
C GLU A 9 -13.06 8.47 -12.53
N LEU A 10 -13.07 7.15 -12.49
CA LEU A 10 -12.34 6.29 -13.43
C LEU A 10 -13.18 6.09 -14.69
N GLY A 11 -12.58 6.25 -15.87
CA GLY A 11 -13.15 5.75 -17.12
C GLY A 11 -13.24 4.23 -17.14
N GLU A 12 -14.03 3.67 -18.07
CA GLU A 12 -14.13 2.22 -18.27
C GLU A 12 -12.79 1.60 -18.69
N ASP A 13 -12.02 2.27 -19.55
CA ASP A 13 -10.67 1.85 -19.94
C ASP A 13 -9.69 1.77 -18.76
N GLU A 14 -9.69 2.79 -17.88
CA GLU A 14 -8.85 2.79 -16.69
C GLU A 14 -9.24 1.67 -15.74
N ARG A 15 -10.55 1.42 -15.60
CA ARG A 15 -11.07 0.33 -14.79
C ARG A 15 -10.62 -1.03 -15.31
N GLU A 16 -10.64 -1.24 -16.63
CA GLU A 16 -10.20 -2.49 -17.23
C GLU A 16 -8.69 -2.69 -17.12
N ALA A 17 -7.91 -1.63 -17.36
CA ALA A 17 -6.46 -1.63 -17.18
C ALA A 17 -6.09 -1.95 -15.72
N LEU A 18 -6.78 -1.34 -14.75
CA LEU A 18 -6.52 -1.54 -13.33
C LEU A 18 -6.95 -2.95 -12.87
N ARG A 19 -8.04 -3.48 -13.42
CA ARG A 19 -8.47 -4.87 -13.16
C ARG A 19 -7.48 -5.90 -13.74
N THR A 20 -6.83 -5.57 -14.86
CA THR A 20 -5.80 -6.42 -15.48
C THR A 20 -4.47 -6.33 -14.72
N ALA A 21 -4.09 -5.12 -14.28
CA ALA A 21 -2.86 -4.88 -13.55
C ALA A 21 -2.91 -5.40 -12.10
N VAL A 22 -4.09 -5.37 -11.47
CA VAL A 22 -4.30 -5.88 -10.12
C VAL A 22 -4.56 -7.37 -10.17
N ASP A 23 -3.48 -8.15 -10.08
CA ASP A 23 -3.60 -9.57 -9.81
C ASP A 23 -3.93 -9.79 -8.32
N SER A 24 -5.18 -10.19 -8.05
CA SER A 24 -5.65 -10.45 -6.68
C SER A 24 -4.91 -11.58 -5.97
N ALA A 25 -4.11 -12.39 -6.67
CA ALA A 25 -3.29 -13.45 -6.09
C ALA A 25 -1.86 -12.97 -5.73
N GLN A 26 -1.40 -11.85 -6.26
CA GLN A 26 -0.07 -11.25 -6.02
C GLN A 26 -0.11 -10.18 -4.92
N VAL A 27 -0.61 -10.50 -3.73
CA VAL A 27 -0.61 -9.55 -2.60
C VAL A 27 0.73 -9.57 -1.88
N ALA A 28 1.60 -8.61 -2.19
CA ALA A 28 2.91 -8.46 -1.55
C ALA A 28 3.20 -7.01 -1.13
N PHE A 29 4.14 -6.82 -0.20
CA PHE A 29 4.74 -5.52 0.09
C PHE A 29 6.00 -5.39 -0.77
N THR A 30 5.94 -4.54 -1.78
CA THR A 30 7.07 -4.27 -2.69
C THR A 30 7.45 -2.79 -2.63
N GLU A 31 8.66 -2.43 -3.05
CA GLU A 31 9.10 -1.03 -3.04
C GLU A 31 8.31 -0.16 -4.03
N ALA A 32 8.02 -0.69 -5.23
CA ALA A 32 7.13 -0.06 -6.20
C ALA A 32 5.69 0.06 -5.66
N GLY A 33 5.30 -0.89 -4.80
CA GLY A 33 3.98 -0.99 -4.24
C GLY A 33 3.01 -1.77 -5.12
N THR A 34 2.04 -2.39 -4.47
CA THR A 34 1.09 -3.29 -5.10
C THR A 34 -0.32 -2.88 -4.75
N PHE A 35 -1.17 -2.69 -5.76
CA PHE A 35 -2.58 -2.41 -5.58
C PHE A 35 -3.37 -3.69 -5.38
N THR A 36 -4.40 -3.58 -4.56
CA THR A 36 -5.37 -4.64 -4.38
C THR A 36 -6.73 -3.98 -4.25
N CYS A 37 -7.66 -4.33 -5.12
CA CYS A 37 -9.00 -3.75 -5.17
C CYS A 37 -10.05 -4.84 -5.33
N ASP A 38 -11.27 -4.54 -4.92
CA ASP A 38 -12.42 -5.40 -5.21
C ASP A 38 -12.84 -5.27 -6.69
N ARG A 39 -13.58 -6.25 -7.22
CA ARG A 39 -14.09 -6.24 -8.60
C ARG A 39 -14.92 -5.00 -8.94
N SER A 40 -15.56 -4.39 -7.94
CA SER A 40 -16.34 -3.16 -8.08
C SER A 40 -15.48 -1.89 -8.23
N LEU A 41 -14.17 -1.98 -7.99
CA LEU A 41 -13.23 -0.84 -8.04
C LEU A 41 -13.70 0.37 -7.23
N SER A 42 -14.46 0.14 -6.15
CA SER A 42 -14.96 1.21 -5.28
C SER A 42 -13.93 1.58 -4.21
N ALA A 43 -13.07 0.64 -3.84
CA ALA A 43 -12.00 0.84 -2.88
C ALA A 43 -10.77 0.04 -3.28
N PHE A 44 -9.61 0.56 -2.94
CA PHE A 44 -8.33 -0.11 -3.08
C PHE A 44 -7.52 -0.07 -1.80
N THR A 45 -6.60 -1.00 -1.72
CA THR A 45 -5.51 -1.04 -0.74
C THR A 45 -4.21 -1.09 -1.52
N PHE A 46 -3.41 -0.04 -1.40
CA PHE A 46 -2.05 0.01 -1.88
C PHE A 46 -1.13 -0.47 -0.76
N ARG A 47 -0.23 -1.41 -1.07
CA ARG A 47 0.73 -1.97 -0.13
C ARG A 47 2.13 -1.71 -0.67
N CYS A 48 2.93 -0.96 0.07
CA CYS A 48 4.32 -0.70 -0.32
C CYS A 48 5.26 -0.92 0.85
N GLN A 49 6.51 -1.23 0.52
CA GLN A 49 7.63 -1.23 1.44
C GLN A 49 8.40 0.06 1.19
N VAL A 50 8.55 0.89 2.22
CA VAL A 50 9.38 2.09 2.14
C VAL A 50 10.67 1.80 2.90
N PRO A 51 11.84 1.89 2.26
CA PRO A 51 13.11 1.75 2.97
C PRO A 51 13.26 2.89 3.98
N ALA A 52 13.23 2.55 5.27
CA ALA A 52 13.36 3.53 6.34
C ALA A 52 14.85 3.88 6.55
N GLY A 53 15.17 5.18 6.45
CA GLY A 53 16.44 5.72 6.92
C GLY A 53 16.52 5.78 8.45
N PRO A 54 17.71 5.99 9.03
CA PRO A 54 17.89 6.02 10.48
C PRO A 54 17.11 7.14 11.18
N ASP A 55 16.82 8.24 10.47
CA ASP A 55 16.04 9.39 10.97
C ASP A 55 14.61 9.45 10.42
N ASP A 56 14.27 8.58 9.45
CA ASP A 56 12.94 8.54 8.85
C ASP A 56 11.90 8.04 9.86
N GLY A 57 10.88 8.86 10.09
CA GLY A 57 9.69 8.53 10.86
C GLY A 57 8.51 8.08 9.99
N GLU A 58 7.35 7.99 10.63
CA GLU A 58 6.06 7.78 9.96
C GLU A 58 5.68 8.86 8.92
N PRO A 59 5.97 10.18 9.11
CA PRO A 59 5.63 11.19 8.10
C PRO A 59 6.39 10.98 6.80
N GLU A 60 7.71 10.85 6.84
CA GLU A 60 8.53 10.62 5.65
C GLU A 60 8.15 9.32 4.91
N ALA A 61 7.86 8.25 5.67
CA ALA A 61 7.36 7.00 5.09
C ALA A 61 6.01 7.21 4.37
N THR A 62 5.15 8.05 4.95
CA THR A 62 3.84 8.37 4.37
C THR A 62 3.99 9.17 3.07
N GLU A 63 4.86 10.18 3.06
CA GLU A 63 5.14 10.99 1.87
C GLU A 63 5.69 10.15 0.72
N ARG A 64 6.66 9.27 0.99
CA ARG A 64 7.23 8.40 -0.05
C ARG A 64 6.20 7.42 -0.63
N ALA A 65 5.37 6.85 0.22
CA ALA A 65 4.31 5.97 -0.24
C ALA A 65 3.20 6.70 -1.00
N ALA A 66 2.88 7.94 -0.60
CA ALA A 66 1.97 8.80 -1.35
C ALA A 66 2.56 9.16 -2.72
N ALA A 67 3.86 9.46 -2.80
CA ALA A 67 4.54 9.70 -4.06
C ALA A 67 4.53 8.48 -4.98
N ALA A 68 4.78 7.28 -4.44
CA ALA A 68 4.67 6.03 -5.19
C ALA A 68 3.23 5.82 -5.72
N LEU A 69 2.22 6.04 -4.86
CA LEU A 69 0.81 5.97 -5.23
C LEU A 69 0.44 6.98 -6.34
N VAL A 70 0.95 8.22 -6.28
CA VAL A 70 0.73 9.24 -7.32
C VAL A 70 1.42 8.86 -8.63
N ALA A 71 2.59 8.22 -8.58
CA ALA A 71 3.31 7.76 -9.78
C ALA A 71 2.52 6.72 -10.60
N HIS A 72 1.57 6.02 -9.98
CA HIS A 72 0.65 5.13 -10.70
C HIS A 72 -0.44 5.88 -11.49
N GLY A 73 -0.64 7.17 -11.25
CA GLY A 73 -1.40 8.06 -12.13
C GLY A 73 -2.92 7.93 -12.10
N TYR A 74 -3.50 7.11 -11.22
CA TYR A 74 -4.96 6.93 -11.14
C TYR A 74 -5.62 8.01 -10.26
N PRO A 75 -6.78 8.56 -10.64
CA PRO A 75 -7.54 9.46 -9.78
C PRO A 75 -8.07 8.71 -8.55
N HIS A 76 -7.68 9.17 -7.36
CA HIS A 76 -8.03 8.51 -6.12
C HIS A 76 -8.13 9.46 -4.94
N ARG A 77 -8.93 9.05 -3.95
CA ARG A 77 -9.02 9.68 -2.65
C ARG A 77 -8.47 8.76 -1.56
N ILE A 78 -7.49 9.25 -0.80
CA ILE A 78 -6.94 8.55 0.36
C ILE A 78 -7.95 8.61 1.51
N LEU A 79 -8.30 7.45 2.07
CA LEU A 79 -9.23 7.33 3.19
C LEU A 79 -8.50 7.05 4.50
N ARG A 80 -7.49 6.19 4.45
CA ARG A 80 -6.73 5.79 5.63
C ARG A 80 -5.31 5.38 5.26
N VAL A 81 -4.35 5.80 6.06
CA VAL A 81 -2.97 5.38 5.97
C VAL A 81 -2.64 4.52 7.20
N GLY A 82 -1.96 3.40 6.97
CA GLY A 82 -1.46 2.50 7.99
C GLY A 82 0.05 2.32 7.82
N VAL A 83 0.82 2.96 8.68
CA VAL A 83 2.26 2.74 8.75
C VAL A 83 2.54 1.63 9.76
N THR A 84 3.49 0.77 9.45
CA THR A 84 3.97 -0.24 10.39
C THR A 84 5.48 -0.22 10.30
N ASP A 85 6.09 0.43 11.29
CA ASP A 85 7.54 0.44 11.42
C ASP A 85 8.00 -0.93 11.95
N MET A 86 8.68 -1.69 11.10
CA MET A 86 9.17 -3.01 11.47
C MET A 86 10.34 -2.97 12.46
N ARG A 87 11.07 -1.84 12.55
CA ARG A 87 12.18 -1.67 13.50
C ARG A 87 11.67 -1.67 14.94
N HIS A 88 10.44 -1.19 15.15
CA HIS A 88 9.79 -1.15 16.45
C HIS A 88 9.06 -2.46 16.82
N ILE A 89 8.93 -3.42 15.89
CA ILE A 89 8.31 -4.72 16.16
C ILE A 89 9.26 -5.58 16.99
N LYS A 90 9.04 -5.64 18.31
CA LYS A 90 9.72 -6.58 19.21
C LYS A 90 9.24 -8.01 18.92
N ILE A 91 10.12 -8.86 18.36
CA ILE A 91 9.88 -10.31 18.29
C ILE A 91 10.01 -10.89 19.71
N ARG A 92 8.88 -11.08 20.39
CA ARG A 92 8.82 -11.84 21.64
C ARG A 92 8.82 -13.34 21.33
N ARG A 93 10.00 -13.95 21.26
CA ARG A 93 10.11 -15.41 21.17
C ARG A 93 9.59 -16.02 22.47
N LYS A 94 8.51 -16.79 22.39
CA LYS A 94 8.00 -17.57 23.53
C LYS A 94 9.07 -18.62 23.85
N GLY A 95 9.74 -18.48 24.98
CA GLY A 95 10.80 -19.40 25.40
C GLY A 95 10.28 -20.83 25.37
N ARG A 96 10.90 -21.68 24.55
CA ARG A 96 10.66 -23.11 24.53
C ARG A 96 11.03 -23.60 25.93
N ARG A 97 10.04 -23.95 26.76
CA ARG A 97 10.29 -24.61 28.05
C ARG A 97 11.04 -25.91 27.74
N ALA A 98 12.19 -26.07 28.38
CA ALA A 98 13.06 -27.24 28.31
C ALA A 98 12.36 -28.47 28.89
#